data_AF-A0A7S4AA87-F1
#
_entry.id   AF-A0A7S4AA87-F1
#
_cell.length_a   1.000
_cell.length_b   1.000
_cell.length_c   1.000
_cell.angle_alpha   90.00
_cell.angle_beta   90.00
_cell.angle_gamma   90.00
#
_symmetry.space_group_name_H-M   'P 1'
#
loop_
_entity.id
_entity.type
_entity.pdbx_description
1 polymer ?
#
loop_
_entity_poly.entity_id
_entity_poly.type
_entity_poly.pdbx_seq_one_letter_code
_entity_poly.pdbx_strand_id
1 'polypeptide(L)'
;MRLFSELCGASSFSYWNILRAKGDEKFESAVQEFKQGLINTNTFLEKKGDPNGPFLFGNQFTLAECNAAPFVQRACNVLPAFTGKGEAETSECDSILVDPIKLCEEEGLTRLKSWISAVLTRPSVKHAELSREEMFQSVSKMLQRFEEMENK
;
A
#
# COMPACT_ATOMS: atom_id res chain seq x y z
N MET A 1 -12.05 -14.62 -16.35
CA MET A 1 -11.82 -14.78 -14.89
C MET A 1 -10.98 -13.58 -14.45
N ARG A 2 -11.42 -12.80 -13.46
CA ARG A 2 -10.67 -11.63 -12.94
C ARG A 2 -10.00 -12.00 -11.62
N LEU A 3 -8.79 -11.51 -11.38
CA LEU A 3 -8.06 -11.69 -10.12
C LEU A 3 -8.69 -10.85 -9.01
N PHE A 4 -8.49 -11.27 -7.76
CA PHE A 4 -8.95 -10.52 -6.58
C PHE A 4 -8.43 -9.08 -6.58
N SER A 5 -7.16 -8.87 -6.92
CA SER A 5 -6.57 -7.52 -7.07
C SER A 5 -7.29 -6.68 -8.12
N GLU A 6 -7.74 -7.27 -9.23
CA GLU A 6 -8.53 -6.56 -10.25
C GLU A 6 -9.95 -6.21 -9.78
N LEU A 7 -10.51 -7.01 -8.87
CA LEU A 7 -11.85 -6.82 -8.31
C LEU A 7 -11.87 -5.85 -7.12
N CYS A 8 -10.80 -5.81 -6.33
CA CYS A 8 -10.61 -4.89 -5.20
C CYS A 8 -10.08 -3.50 -5.62
N GLY A 9 -10.02 -3.23 -6.93
CA GLY A 9 -9.34 -2.07 -7.49
C GLY A 9 -7.87 -2.41 -7.73
N ALA A 10 -7.51 -2.64 -9.00
CA ALA A 10 -6.17 -3.04 -9.42
C ALA A 10 -5.05 -2.08 -8.97
N SER A 11 -5.41 -0.88 -8.49
CA SER A 11 -4.53 0.20 -8.06
C SER A 11 -4.52 0.46 -6.55
N SER A 12 -5.34 -0.22 -5.73
CA SER A 12 -5.59 0.23 -4.35
C SER A 12 -4.36 0.21 -3.43
N PHE A 13 -3.35 -0.58 -3.78
CA PHE A 13 -2.04 -0.59 -3.11
C PHE A 13 -0.89 -0.23 -4.07
N SER A 14 -1.18 0.34 -5.23
CA SER A 14 -0.16 0.89 -6.12
C SER A 14 0.24 2.26 -5.59
N TYR A 15 1.51 2.42 -5.23
CA TYR A 15 2.03 3.62 -4.58
C TYR A 15 3.06 4.38 -5.43
N TRP A 16 3.37 3.90 -6.63
CA TRP A 16 4.39 4.49 -7.49
C TRP A 16 4.08 5.93 -7.93
N ASN A 17 2.81 6.25 -8.17
CA ASN A 17 2.40 7.60 -8.53
C ASN A 17 2.73 8.60 -7.42
N ILE A 18 2.56 8.21 -6.15
CA ILE A 18 2.91 9.05 -4.99
C ILE A 18 4.42 9.25 -4.92
N LEU A 19 5.20 8.17 -5.06
CA LEU A 19 6.65 8.25 -4.97
C LEU A 19 7.26 9.10 -6.09
N ARG A 20 6.74 8.97 -7.32
CA ARG A 20 7.19 9.75 -8.48
C ARG A 20 6.77 11.21 -8.40
N ALA A 21 5.61 11.49 -7.85
CA ALA A 21 5.12 12.85 -7.68
C ALA A 21 5.69 13.54 -6.42
N LYS A 22 6.64 12.94 -5.69
CA LYS A 22 7.19 13.54 -4.48
C LYS A 22 7.89 14.87 -4.80
N GLY A 23 7.41 15.96 -4.20
CA GLY A 23 7.90 17.32 -4.47
C GLY A 23 7.34 17.96 -5.74
N ASP A 24 6.42 17.29 -6.45
CA ASP A 24 5.68 17.79 -7.60
C ASP A 24 4.28 18.28 -7.16
N GLU A 25 3.69 19.23 -7.90
CA GLU A 25 2.29 19.67 -7.74
C GLU A 25 1.28 18.51 -7.82
N LYS A 26 1.64 17.41 -8.47
CA LYS A 26 0.80 16.20 -8.60
C LYS A 26 0.75 15.33 -7.34
N PHE A 27 1.58 15.61 -6.32
CA PHE A 27 1.69 14.77 -5.13
C PHE A 27 0.34 14.58 -4.44
N GLU A 28 -0.38 15.68 -4.20
CA GLU A 28 -1.66 15.65 -3.51
C GLU A 28 -2.71 14.86 -4.29
N SER A 29 -2.78 15.05 -5.61
CA SER A 29 -3.68 14.28 -6.48
C SER A 29 -3.38 12.79 -6.40
N ALA A 30 -2.10 12.40 -6.44
CA ALA A 30 -1.69 11.00 -6.32
C ALA A 30 -2.06 10.39 -4.95
N VAL A 31 -1.96 11.17 -3.87
CA VAL A 31 -2.41 10.75 -2.53
C VAL A 31 -3.93 10.58 -2.48
N GLN A 32 -4.70 11.49 -3.09
CA GLN A 32 -6.17 11.37 -3.15
C GLN A 32 -6.62 10.15 -3.97
N GLU A 33 -5.98 9.88 -5.10
CA GLU A 33 -6.24 8.65 -5.89
C GLU A 33 -5.98 7.39 -5.06
N PHE A 34 -4.88 7.37 -4.30
CA PHE A 34 -4.56 6.25 -3.43
C PHE A 34 -5.59 6.08 -2.30
N LYS A 35 -5.99 7.18 -1.63
CA LYS A 35 -7.07 7.18 -0.64
C LYS A 35 -8.37 6.62 -1.22
N GLN A 36 -8.75 7.05 -2.42
CA GLN A 36 -9.94 6.53 -3.10
C GLN A 36 -9.83 5.02 -3.38
N GLY A 37 -8.65 4.53 -3.73
CA GLY A 37 -8.36 3.10 -3.86
C GLY A 37 -8.61 2.33 -2.55
N LEU A 38 -8.15 2.88 -1.42
CA LEU A 38 -8.40 2.29 -0.09
C LEU A 38 -9.91 2.27 0.23
N ILE A 39 -10.63 3.37 -0.01
CA ILE A 39 -12.08 3.45 0.21
C ILE A 39 -12.83 2.40 -0.63
N ASN A 40 -12.46 2.25 -1.91
CA ASN A 40 -13.06 1.27 -2.80
C ASN A 40 -12.80 -0.17 -2.31
N THR A 41 -11.58 -0.44 -1.83
CA THR A 41 -11.22 -1.74 -1.26
C THR A 41 -12.00 -2.03 0.02
N ASN A 42 -12.13 -1.04 0.91
CA ASN A 42 -12.93 -1.18 2.13
C ASN A 42 -14.39 -1.50 1.79
N THR A 43 -14.98 -0.73 0.87
CA THR A 43 -16.35 -0.94 0.39
C THR A 43 -16.53 -2.35 -0.20
N PHE A 44 -15.54 -2.85 -0.93
CA PHE A 44 -15.56 -4.22 -1.45
C PHE A 44 -15.55 -5.25 -0.30
N LEU A 45 -14.62 -5.11 0.66
CA LEU A 45 -14.50 -6.02 1.79
C LEU A 45 -15.76 -6.03 2.68
N GLU A 46 -16.42 -4.88 2.85
CA GLU A 46 -17.70 -4.80 3.58
C GLU A 46 -18.84 -5.49 2.85
N LYS A 47 -18.88 -5.41 1.51
CA LYS A 47 -19.96 -6.00 0.70
C LYS A 47 -19.76 -7.48 0.39
N LYS A 48 -18.51 -7.93 0.29
CA LYS A 48 -18.14 -9.26 -0.23
C LYS A 48 -17.36 -10.10 0.75
N GLY A 49 -16.75 -9.48 1.76
CA GLY A 49 -16.08 -10.21 2.82
C GLY A 49 -17.08 -10.84 3.78
N ASP A 50 -16.76 -12.03 4.25
CA ASP A 50 -17.47 -12.65 5.37
C ASP A 50 -17.27 -11.78 6.63
N PRO A 51 -18.34 -11.42 7.36
CA PRO A 51 -18.25 -10.63 8.58
C PRO A 51 -17.63 -11.41 9.76
N ASN A 52 -17.53 -12.74 9.68
CA ASN A 52 -17.07 -13.60 10.78
C ASN A 52 -15.55 -13.78 10.84
N GLY A 53 -14.77 -12.86 10.27
CA GLY A 53 -13.32 -12.87 10.40
C GLY A 53 -12.63 -11.77 9.58
N PRO A 54 -11.31 -11.66 9.69
CA PRO A 54 -10.57 -10.54 9.13
C PRO A 54 -10.26 -10.69 7.64
N PHE A 55 -10.36 -11.87 7.05
CA PHE A 55 -10.07 -12.13 5.63
C PHE A 55 -11.32 -12.09 4.77
N LEU A 56 -11.16 -12.24 3.44
CA LEU A 56 -12.29 -12.25 2.52
C LEU A 56 -13.28 -13.38 2.82
N PHE A 57 -12.78 -14.57 3.17
CA PHE A 57 -13.57 -15.74 3.54
C PHE A 57 -13.54 -15.97 5.06
N GLY A 58 -13.68 -14.89 5.82
CA GLY A 58 -13.81 -14.91 7.27
C GLY A 58 -12.46 -15.18 7.92
N ASN A 59 -12.31 -16.34 8.54
CA ASN A 59 -11.05 -16.74 9.20
C ASN A 59 -10.08 -17.47 8.27
N GLN A 60 -10.47 -17.72 7.01
CA GLN A 60 -9.64 -18.45 6.05
C GLN A 60 -8.79 -17.48 5.23
N PHE A 61 -7.47 -17.67 5.31
CA PHE A 61 -6.51 -17.00 4.44
C PHE A 61 -6.46 -17.73 3.10
N THR A 62 -6.81 -17.05 2.01
CA THR A 62 -7.01 -17.68 0.69
C THR A 62 -6.06 -17.14 -0.37
N LEU A 63 -6.20 -17.62 -1.60
CA LEU A 63 -5.47 -17.10 -2.75
C LEU A 63 -5.70 -15.60 -3.00
N ALA A 64 -6.85 -15.06 -2.56
CA ALA A 64 -7.10 -13.63 -2.61
C ALA A 64 -6.07 -12.85 -1.78
N GLU A 65 -5.88 -13.23 -0.52
CA GLU A 65 -4.88 -12.63 0.35
C GLU A 65 -3.45 -12.96 -0.10
N CYS A 66 -3.17 -14.20 -0.55
CA CYS A 66 -1.86 -14.55 -1.10
C CYS A 66 -1.46 -13.63 -2.27
N ASN A 67 -2.42 -13.29 -3.14
CA ASN A 67 -2.18 -12.39 -4.27
C ASN A 67 -1.94 -10.94 -3.82
N ALA A 68 -2.70 -10.46 -2.83
CA ALA A 68 -2.64 -9.08 -2.38
C ALA A 68 -1.49 -8.79 -1.40
N ALA A 69 -1.08 -9.77 -0.59
CA ALA A 69 -0.15 -9.59 0.53
C ALA A 69 1.16 -8.88 0.14
N PRO A 70 1.85 -9.23 -0.97
CA PRO A 70 3.09 -8.53 -1.34
C PRO A 70 2.89 -7.04 -1.62
N PHE A 71 1.73 -6.64 -2.16
CA PHE A 71 1.42 -5.24 -2.44
C PHE A 71 1.09 -4.48 -1.16
N VAL A 72 0.28 -5.07 -0.28
CA VAL A 72 -0.06 -4.52 1.03
C VAL A 72 1.19 -4.29 1.86
N GLN A 73 2.05 -5.30 1.92
CA GLN A 73 3.30 -5.27 2.64
C GLN A 73 4.25 -4.18 2.13
N ARG A 74 4.44 -4.10 0.81
CA ARG A 74 5.27 -3.05 0.22
C ARG A 74 4.67 -1.66 0.47
N ALA A 75 3.37 -1.48 0.24
CA ALA A 75 2.72 -0.19 0.46
C ALA A 75 2.88 0.28 1.92
N CYS A 76 2.67 -0.61 2.90
CA CYS A 76 2.74 -0.27 4.32
C CYS A 76 4.17 -0.03 4.84
N ASN A 77 5.20 -0.56 4.17
CA ASN A 77 6.59 -0.35 4.57
C ASN A 77 7.27 0.78 3.79
N VAL A 78 7.03 0.85 2.48
CA VAL A 78 7.71 1.77 1.55
C VAL A 78 7.13 3.17 1.63
N LEU A 79 5.80 3.34 1.56
CA LEU A 79 5.21 4.68 1.56
C LEU A 79 5.61 5.49 2.78
N PRO A 80 5.49 4.97 4.03
CA PRO A 80 5.89 5.74 5.21
C PRO A 80 7.37 6.13 5.21
N ALA A 81 8.23 5.22 4.75
CA ALA A 81 9.67 5.45 4.71
C ALA A 81 10.06 6.51 3.68
N PHE A 82 9.42 6.53 2.51
CA PHE A 82 9.78 7.45 1.42
C PHE A 82 9.00 8.78 1.45
N THR A 83 7.88 8.87 2.17
CA THR A 83 7.07 10.11 2.28
C THR A 83 7.14 10.76 3.66
N GLY A 84 7.49 10.02 4.70
CA GLY A 84 7.73 10.53 6.05
C GLY A 84 9.11 11.13 6.24
N LYS A 85 9.36 11.66 7.45
CA LYS A 85 10.66 12.21 7.88
C LYS A 85 11.73 11.14 8.21
N GLY A 86 11.62 9.92 7.66
CA GLY A 86 12.42 8.76 8.08
C GLY A 86 13.57 8.40 7.14
N GLU A 87 14.78 8.29 7.70
CA GLU A 87 16.07 7.74 7.19
C GLU A 87 16.67 8.30 5.88
N ALA A 88 15.88 8.84 4.94
CA ALA A 88 16.40 9.62 3.81
C ALA A 88 16.50 11.11 4.21
N GLU A 89 17.47 11.43 5.07
CA GLU A 89 17.69 12.72 5.77
C GLU A 89 17.93 13.97 4.89
N THR A 90 17.58 14.00 3.60
CA THR A 90 18.12 15.04 2.69
C THR A 90 17.12 16.06 2.13
N SER A 91 15.89 16.16 2.64
CA SER A 91 14.97 17.17 2.10
C SER A 91 14.12 17.85 3.18
N GLU A 92 14.33 19.16 3.35
CA GLU A 92 13.49 20.14 4.07
C GLU A 92 12.12 20.35 3.39
N CYS A 93 11.56 19.33 2.74
CA CYS A 93 10.20 19.40 2.26
C CYS A 93 9.30 18.99 3.43
N ASP A 94 8.29 19.81 3.74
CA ASP A 94 7.18 19.46 4.65
C ASP A 94 6.33 18.33 4.04
N SER A 95 6.96 17.18 3.75
CA SER A 95 6.32 16.09 3.04
C SER A 95 5.32 15.40 3.96
N ILE A 96 4.09 15.32 3.47
CA ILE A 96 2.99 14.63 4.13
C ILE A 96 3.36 13.15 4.23
N LEU A 97 3.42 12.64 5.47
CA LEU A 97 3.58 11.20 5.73
C LEU A 97 2.36 10.46 5.17
N VAL A 98 2.60 9.60 4.18
CA VAL A 98 1.59 8.70 3.64
C VAL A 98 1.77 7.34 4.28
N ASP A 99 0.85 6.97 5.17
CA ASP A 99 0.81 5.67 5.84
C ASP A 99 -0.55 5.01 5.63
N PRO A 100 -0.64 3.89 4.90
CA PRO A 100 -1.92 3.23 4.62
C PRO A 100 -2.75 2.90 5.87
N ILE A 101 -2.12 2.56 7.00
CA ILE A 101 -2.85 2.27 8.24
C ILE A 101 -3.44 3.55 8.82
N LYS A 102 -2.66 4.64 8.89
CA LYS A 102 -3.16 5.94 9.37
C LYS A 102 -4.26 6.49 8.47
N LEU A 103 -4.10 6.36 7.15
CA LEU A 103 -5.15 6.75 6.20
C LEU A 103 -6.44 5.95 6.42
N CYS A 104 -6.34 4.66 6.73
CA CYS A 104 -7.53 3.89 7.09
C CYS A 104 -8.19 4.37 8.40
N GLU A 105 -7.41 4.87 9.37
CA GLU A 105 -7.96 5.45 10.60
C GLU A 105 -8.67 6.78 10.35
N GLU A 106 -8.02 7.68 9.60
CA GLU A 106 -8.57 9.00 9.25
C GLU A 106 -9.87 8.90 8.47
N GLU A 107 -9.94 7.97 7.52
CA GLU A 107 -11.11 7.76 6.65
C GLU A 107 -12.14 6.78 7.26
N GLY A 108 -11.91 6.28 8.47
CA GLY A 108 -12.85 5.36 9.16
C GLY A 108 -12.96 3.97 8.53
N LEU A 109 -11.98 3.53 7.75
CA LEU A 109 -11.94 2.26 7.00
C LEU A 109 -11.61 1.07 7.90
N THR A 110 -12.44 0.84 8.92
CA THR A 110 -12.19 -0.12 9.99
C THR A 110 -12.05 -1.56 9.47
N ARG A 111 -12.86 -1.96 8.49
CA ARG A 111 -12.83 -3.31 7.91
C ARG A 111 -11.52 -3.56 7.15
N LEU A 112 -11.09 -2.58 6.35
CA LEU A 112 -9.83 -2.63 5.61
C LEU A 112 -8.62 -2.61 6.55
N LYS A 113 -8.61 -1.73 7.55
CA LYS A 113 -7.55 -1.70 8.56
C LYS A 113 -7.36 -3.07 9.23
N SER A 114 -8.46 -3.68 9.68
CA SER A 114 -8.44 -5.02 10.27
C SER A 114 -7.90 -6.08 9.29
N TRP A 115 -8.33 -6.02 8.02
CA TRP A 115 -7.84 -6.91 6.98
C TRP A 115 -6.33 -6.73 6.71
N ILE A 116 -5.84 -5.50 6.58
CA ILE A 116 -4.41 -5.19 6.39
C ILE A 116 -3.61 -5.75 7.56
N SER A 117 -4.01 -5.44 8.80
CA SER A 117 -3.31 -5.94 10.00
C SER A 117 -3.28 -7.46 10.05
N ALA A 118 -4.38 -8.15 9.72
CA ALA A 118 -4.42 -9.61 9.68
C ALA A 118 -3.53 -10.21 8.58
N VAL A 119 -3.47 -9.56 7.40
CA VAL A 119 -2.58 -9.99 6.31
C VAL A 119 -1.11 -9.85 6.73
N LEU A 120 -0.71 -8.69 7.26
CA LEU A 120 0.68 -8.42 7.67
C LEU A 120 1.12 -9.26 8.88
N THR A 121 0.18 -9.67 9.74
CA THR A 121 0.51 -10.51 10.91
C THR A 121 0.56 -12.00 10.60
N ARG A 122 0.11 -12.43 9.41
CA ARG A 122 0.07 -13.84 9.03
C ARG A 122 1.48 -14.43 8.97
N PRO A 123 1.75 -15.60 9.60
CA PRO A 123 3.08 -16.20 9.60
C PRO A 123 3.66 -16.47 8.21
N SER A 124 2.84 -16.89 7.24
CA SER A 124 3.29 -17.12 5.87
C SER A 124 3.71 -15.84 5.14
N VAL A 125 3.09 -14.71 5.46
CA VAL A 125 3.47 -13.40 4.90
C VAL A 125 4.76 -12.91 5.55
N LYS A 126 4.84 -12.98 6.89
CA LYS A 126 6.07 -12.61 7.63
C LYS A 126 7.28 -13.44 7.23
N HIS A 127 7.11 -14.73 6.98
CA HIS A 127 8.23 -15.60 6.59
C HIS A 127 8.72 -15.32 5.17
N ALA A 128 7.83 -14.86 4.28
CA ALA A 128 8.16 -14.50 2.91
C ALA A 128 8.56 -13.01 2.76
N GLU A 129 8.65 -12.27 3.86
CA GLU A 129 9.02 -10.87 3.89
C GLU A 129 10.47 -10.68 3.44
N LEU A 130 10.69 -9.74 2.53
CA LEU A 130 12.02 -9.20 2.26
C LEU A 130 12.46 -8.33 3.43
N SER A 131 13.76 -8.28 3.70
CA SER A 131 14.26 -7.30 4.67
C SER A 131 13.89 -5.87 4.24
N ARG A 132 13.76 -4.97 5.22
CA ARG A 132 13.42 -3.56 4.93
C ARG A 132 14.49 -2.94 4.04
N GLU A 133 15.74 -3.27 4.28
CA GLU A 133 16.90 -2.82 3.52
C GLU A 133 16.81 -3.26 2.04
N GLU A 134 16.51 -4.53 1.78
CA GLU A 134 16.35 -5.04 0.41
C GLU A 134 15.16 -4.39 -0.30
N MET A 135 14.05 -4.18 0.43
CA MET A 135 12.87 -3.53 -0.11
C MET A 135 13.17 -2.08 -0.51
N PHE A 136 13.85 -1.33 0.36
CA PHE A 136 14.20 0.07 0.10
C PHE A 136 15.24 0.18 -1.02
N GLN A 137 16.27 -0.66 -1.04
CA GLN A 137 17.23 -0.70 -2.14
C GLN A 137 16.55 -1.01 -3.48
N SER A 138 15.59 -1.93 -3.51
CA SER A 138 14.83 -2.26 -4.72
C SER A 138 14.02 -1.07 -5.21
N VAL A 139 13.32 -0.39 -4.30
CA VAL A 139 12.51 0.80 -4.63
C VAL A 139 13.38 1.96 -5.08
N SER A 140 14.47 2.27 -4.39
CA SER A 140 15.39 3.35 -4.78
C SER A 140 15.99 3.13 -6.17
N LYS A 141 16.40 1.89 -6.49
CA LYS A 141 16.86 1.54 -7.85
C LYS A 141 15.78 1.73 -8.90
N MET A 142 14.51 1.50 -8.56
CA MET A 142 13.40 1.70 -9.49
C MET A 142 13.10 3.19 -9.69
N LEU A 143 13.14 4.00 -8.63
CA LEU A 143 12.96 5.46 -8.72
C LEU A 143 14.05 6.10 -9.59
N GLN A 144 15.31 5.73 -9.38
CA GLN A 144 16.43 6.18 -10.22
C GLN A 144 16.19 5.85 -11.71
N ARG A 145 15.69 4.64 -12.02
CA ARG A 145 15.36 4.27 -13.40
C ARG A 145 14.24 5.11 -13.99
N PHE A 146 13.24 5.51 -13.20
CA PHE A 146 12.18 6.40 -13.68
C PHE A 146 12.74 7.77 -14.05
N GLU A 147 13.58 8.35 -13.20
CA GLU A 147 14.27 9.62 -13.49
C GLU A 147 15.13 9.53 -14.76
N GLU A 148 15.85 8.43 -14.97
CA GLU A 148 16.67 8.22 -16.17
C GLU A 148 15.84 8.06 -17.46
N MET A 149 14.59 7.60 -17.37
CA MET A 149 13.70 7.45 -18.52
C MET A 149 12.98 8.76 -18.87
N GLU A 150 12.69 9.62 -17.89
CA GLU A 150 12.02 10.91 -18.10
C GLU A 150 12.95 11.98 -18.68
N ASN A 151 14.26 11.84 -18.47
CA ASN A 151 15.29 12.75 -18.98
C ASN A 151 15.78 12.41 -20.41
N LYS A 152 15.13 11.46 -21.10
CA LYS A 152 15.44 11.04 -22.48
C LYS A 152 14.34 11.46 -23.45
#